data_AF-A0A0G1LZG0-F1
#
_entry.id   AF-A0A0G1LZG0-F1
#
_cell.length_a   1.000
_cell.length_b   1.000
_cell.length_c   1.000
_cell.angle_alpha   90.00
_cell.angle_beta   90.00
_cell.angle_gamma   90.00
#
_symmetry.space_group_name_H-M   'P 1'
#
loop_
_entity.id
_entity.type
_entity.pdbx_description
1 polymer ?
#
loop_
_entity_poly.entity_id
_entity_poly.type
_entity_poly.pdbx_seq_one_letter_code
_entity_poly.pdbx_strand_id
1 'polypeptide(L)'
;MRDQIVLVGEKIAFVRNGSEVACLKYSTPKDSAKDRNISIDMVYVSPSFRRKGVATKLINYFLQRFQSRVWISLWTSKEAEGDKSWKLYKKLGFTQMAYQRDYYTQGIGTRLFVKRLRRSATLPFCPCFITTPHLLSLKLLIRPLDKPHKFVPAGNYRLCE
;
A
#
# COMPACT_ATOMS: atom_id res chain seq x y z
N MET A 1 -26.25 -7.53 -11.62
CA MET A 1 -25.38 -8.45 -10.85
C MET A 1 -24.85 -7.73 -9.63
N ARG A 2 -25.01 -8.27 -8.43
CA ARG A 2 -24.55 -7.62 -7.19
C ARG A 2 -23.15 -8.14 -6.85
N ASP A 3 -22.14 -7.32 -7.14
CA ASP A 3 -20.77 -7.53 -6.70
C ASP A 3 -20.62 -6.86 -5.32
N GLN A 4 -20.06 -7.56 -4.35
CA GLN A 4 -19.86 -7.04 -2.99
C GLN A 4 -18.47 -7.39 -2.47
N ILE A 5 -17.89 -6.49 -1.68
CA ILE A 5 -16.66 -6.74 -0.93
C ILE A 5 -17.04 -6.82 0.55
N VAL A 6 -16.71 -7.93 1.20
CA VAL A 6 -17.07 -8.22 2.59
C VAL A 6 -15.81 -8.42 3.40
N LEU A 7 -15.75 -7.81 4.58
CA LEU A 7 -14.69 -8.03 5.56
C LEU A 7 -15.19 -9.05 6.59
N VAL A 8 -14.45 -10.15 6.76
CA VAL A 8 -14.74 -11.22 7.72
C VAL A 8 -13.47 -11.51 8.51
N GLY A 9 -13.33 -10.90 9.69
CA GLY A 9 -12.13 -11.00 10.51
C GLY A 9 -10.88 -10.50 9.76
N GLU A 10 -9.88 -11.36 9.63
CA GLU A 10 -8.60 -11.12 8.93
C GLU A 10 -8.65 -11.45 7.42
N LYS A 11 -9.85 -11.50 6.84
CA LYS A 11 -10.10 -11.82 5.43
C LYS A 11 -11.01 -10.78 4.78
N ILE A 12 -10.64 -10.30 3.60
CA ILE A 12 -11.50 -9.56 2.69
C ILE A 12 -11.91 -10.49 1.55
N ALA A 13 -13.21 -10.70 1.37
CA ALA A 13 -13.78 -11.53 0.32
C ALA A 13 -14.47 -10.67 -0.74
N PHE A 14 -14.31 -11.04 -2.01
CA PHE A 14 -15.12 -10.53 -3.11
C PHE A 14 -16.20 -11.58 -3.43
N VAL A 15 -17.46 -11.21 -3.22
CA VAL A 15 -18.62 -12.07 -3.37
C VAL A 15 -19.41 -11.63 -4.61
N ARG A 16 -19.77 -12.59 -5.45
CA ARG A 16 -20.61 -12.37 -6.62
C ARG A 16 -21.71 -13.40 -6.67
N ASN A 17 -22.95 -12.93 -6.75
CA ASN A 17 -24.15 -13.78 -6.73
C ASN A 17 -24.19 -14.74 -5.52
N GLY A 18 -23.72 -14.28 -4.35
CA GLY A 18 -23.70 -15.08 -3.12
C GLY A 18 -22.50 -16.01 -2.98
N SER A 19 -21.65 -16.16 -3.99
CA SER A 19 -20.45 -17.02 -3.93
C SER A 19 -19.18 -16.19 -3.78
N GLU A 20 -18.26 -16.63 -2.91
CA GLU A 20 -16.91 -16.06 -2.79
C GLU A 20 -16.09 -16.45 -4.03
N VAL A 21 -15.65 -15.46 -4.81
CA VAL A 21 -14.89 -15.70 -6.05
C VAL A 21 -13.44 -15.20 -5.95
N ALA A 22 -13.11 -14.43 -4.92
CA ALA A 22 -11.75 -14.02 -4.60
C ALA A 22 -11.63 -13.65 -3.12
N CYS A 23 -10.42 -13.75 -2.58
CA CYS A 23 -10.14 -13.33 -1.21
C CYS A 23 -8.73 -12.78 -1.03
N LEU A 24 -8.57 -11.94 -0.01
CA LEU A 24 -7.32 -11.41 0.49
C LEU A 24 -7.27 -11.68 1.99
N LYS A 25 -6.26 -12.41 2.46
CA LYS A 25 -5.98 -12.61 3.88
C LYS A 25 -4.80 -11.76 4.31
N TYR A 26 -4.86 -11.26 5.53
CA TYR A 26 -3.82 -10.42 6.09
C TYR A 26 -3.62 -10.72 7.57
N SER A 27 -2.46 -10.37 8.10
CA SER A 27 -2.14 -10.49 9.52
C SER A 27 -1.39 -9.27 10.01
N THR A 28 -1.45 -9.04 11.32
CA THR A 28 -0.63 -8.01 11.97
C THR A 28 0.53 -8.72 12.66
N PRO A 29 1.79 -8.49 12.24
CA PRO A 29 2.93 -9.13 12.88
C PRO A 29 2.99 -8.73 14.36
N LYS A 30 3.24 -9.70 15.24
CA LYS A 30 3.36 -9.51 16.69
C LYS A 30 4.79 -9.11 17.07
N ASP A 31 5.35 -8.12 16.37
CA ASP A 31 6.69 -7.62 16.59
C ASP A 31 6.69 -6.31 17.41
N SER A 32 7.88 -5.74 17.64
CA SER A 32 8.03 -4.46 18.33
C SER A 32 7.41 -3.27 17.58
N ALA A 33 7.09 -3.43 16.28
CA ALA A 33 6.39 -2.42 15.51
C ALA A 33 4.88 -2.42 15.77
N LYS A 34 4.35 -3.43 16.49
CA LYS A 34 2.94 -3.57 16.88
C LYS A 34 2.02 -3.36 15.66
N ASP A 35 0.93 -2.66 15.91
CA ASP A 35 -0.10 -2.22 14.99
C ASP A 35 0.32 -1.24 13.87
N ARG A 36 1.61 -0.95 13.68
CA ARG A 36 2.04 -0.05 12.59
C ARG A 36 2.19 -0.75 11.26
N ASN A 37 2.41 -2.07 11.29
CA ASN A 37 2.68 -2.88 10.12
C ASN A 37 1.53 -3.86 9.89
N ILE A 38 1.25 -4.19 8.65
CA ILE A 38 0.29 -5.22 8.28
C ILE A 38 0.81 -6.01 7.08
N SER A 39 0.68 -7.32 7.12
CA SER A 39 1.15 -8.23 6.08
C SER A 39 -0.03 -8.73 5.26
N ILE A 40 0.06 -8.73 3.94
CA ILE A 40 -0.85 -9.48 3.07
C ILE A 40 -0.26 -10.88 2.91
N ASP A 41 -0.96 -11.86 3.46
CA ASP A 41 -0.47 -13.24 3.51
C ASP A 41 -0.93 -14.06 2.31
N MET A 42 -2.11 -13.73 1.76
CA MET A 42 -2.65 -14.43 0.60
C MET A 42 -3.54 -13.51 -0.22
N VAL A 43 -3.42 -13.59 -1.55
CA VAL A 43 -4.38 -13.04 -2.50
C VAL A 43 -4.75 -14.14 -3.48
N TYR A 44 -6.02 -14.51 -3.50
CA TYR A 44 -6.53 -15.53 -4.41
C TYR A 44 -7.70 -14.99 -5.24
N VAL A 45 -7.71 -15.31 -6.53
CA VAL A 45 -8.82 -15.02 -7.44
C VAL A 45 -9.13 -16.29 -8.23
N SER A 46 -10.39 -16.72 -8.19
CA SER A 46 -10.88 -17.85 -8.97
C SER A 46 -10.53 -17.67 -10.45
N PRO A 47 -10.03 -18.72 -11.16
CA PRO A 47 -9.59 -18.63 -12.55
C PRO A 47 -10.57 -17.89 -13.48
N SER A 48 -11.87 -18.18 -13.39
CA SER A 48 -12.94 -17.58 -14.20
C SER A 48 -13.14 -16.07 -13.95
N PHE A 49 -12.53 -15.53 -12.89
CA PHE A 49 -12.59 -14.13 -12.48
C PHE A 49 -11.24 -13.40 -12.59
N ARG A 50 -10.20 -14.08 -13.07
CA ARG A 50 -8.89 -13.46 -13.35
C ARG A 50 -8.98 -12.49 -14.53
N ARG A 51 -7.98 -11.60 -14.65
CA ARG A 51 -7.88 -10.56 -15.69
C ARG A 51 -9.04 -9.54 -15.76
N LYS A 52 -9.99 -9.60 -14.82
CA LYS A 52 -11.13 -8.66 -14.67
C LYS A 52 -10.88 -7.56 -13.61
N GLY A 53 -9.63 -7.38 -13.18
CA GLY A 53 -9.25 -6.39 -12.16
C GLY A 53 -9.70 -6.71 -10.72
N VAL A 54 -10.19 -7.91 -10.45
CA VAL A 54 -10.70 -8.30 -9.11
C VAL A 54 -9.61 -8.20 -8.03
N ALA A 55 -8.40 -8.70 -8.29
CA ALA A 55 -7.27 -8.56 -7.37
C ALA A 55 -6.93 -7.09 -7.08
N THR A 56 -6.94 -6.24 -8.12
CA THR A 56 -6.71 -4.80 -8.01
C THR A 56 -7.76 -4.15 -7.09
N LYS A 57 -9.04 -4.51 -7.26
CA LYS A 57 -10.13 -4.02 -6.40
C LYS A 57 -9.95 -4.45 -4.94
N LEU A 58 -9.63 -5.72 -4.70
CA LEU A 58 -9.40 -6.25 -3.36
C LEU A 58 -8.24 -5.53 -2.66
N ILE A 59 -7.10 -5.39 -3.33
CA ILE A 59 -5.93 -4.74 -2.74
C ILE A 59 -6.21 -3.25 -2.52
N ASN A 60 -6.85 -2.54 -3.46
CA ASN A 60 -7.22 -1.14 -3.24
C ASN A 60 -8.16 -0.95 -2.06
N TYR A 61 -9.18 -1.81 -1.93
CA TYR A 61 -10.07 -1.80 -0.77
C TYR A 61 -9.30 -2.03 0.53
N PHE A 62 -8.38 -3.00 0.55
CA PHE A 62 -7.48 -3.24 1.68
C PHE A 62 -6.61 -2.01 2.02
N LEU A 63 -5.96 -1.41 1.02
CA LEU A 63 -5.14 -0.20 1.19
C LEU A 63 -5.96 0.97 1.75
N GLN A 64 -7.20 1.14 1.29
CA GLN A 64 -8.12 2.16 1.79
C GLN A 64 -8.57 1.89 3.23
N ARG A 65 -8.86 0.63 3.56
CA ARG A 65 -9.32 0.23 4.89
C ARG A 65 -8.25 0.44 5.96
N PHE A 66 -6.98 0.25 5.60
CA PHE A 66 -5.84 0.27 6.52
C PHE A 66 -4.93 1.50 6.35
N GLN A 67 -5.46 2.63 5.88
CA GLN A 67 -4.70 3.88 5.70
C GLN A 67 -4.02 4.41 6.98
N SER A 68 -4.48 4.00 8.17
CA SER A 68 -3.88 4.36 9.45
C SER A 68 -2.56 3.63 9.74
N ARG A 69 -2.29 2.52 9.04
CA ARG A 69 -1.04 1.76 9.15
C ARG A 69 0.09 2.53 8.45
N VAL A 70 1.33 2.26 8.84
CA VAL A 70 2.51 2.92 8.25
C VAL A 70 3.07 2.10 7.10
N TRP A 71 3.15 0.79 7.29
CA TRP A 71 3.74 -0.13 6.33
C TRP A 71 2.82 -1.28 6.02
N ILE A 72 2.77 -1.62 4.74
CA ILE A 72 2.12 -2.82 4.22
C ILE A 72 3.19 -3.66 3.54
N SER A 73 3.34 -4.90 3.96
CA SER A 73 4.26 -5.86 3.34
C SER A 73 3.52 -7.03 2.71
N LEU A 74 4.13 -7.66 1.72
CA LEU A 74 3.70 -8.96 1.21
C LEU A 74 4.91 -9.71 0.66
N TRP A 75 4.91 -11.02 0.86
CA TRP A 75 5.82 -11.94 0.19
C TRP A 75 5.11 -12.61 -0.97
N THR A 76 5.78 -12.75 -2.11
CA THR A 76 5.25 -13.51 -3.24
C THR A 76 5.33 -15.02 -2.96
N SER A 77 4.32 -15.77 -3.38
CA SER A 77 4.39 -17.23 -3.37
C SER A 77 5.11 -17.76 -4.61
N LYS A 78 5.40 -19.07 -4.63
CA LYS A 78 5.95 -19.76 -5.80
C LYS A 78 5.11 -19.52 -7.07
N GLU A 79 3.79 -19.61 -6.95
CA GLU A 79 2.84 -19.41 -8.06
C GLU A 79 2.88 -17.96 -8.57
N ALA A 80 2.95 -17.00 -7.65
CA ALA A 80 3.04 -15.58 -7.99
C ALA A 80 4.27 -15.26 -8.85
N GLU A 81 5.36 -15.98 -8.62
CA GLU A 81 6.62 -15.81 -9.35
C GLU A 81 6.60 -16.47 -10.73
N GLY A 82 5.99 -17.65 -10.85
CA GLY A 82 5.74 -18.29 -12.13
C GLY A 82 4.80 -17.46 -13.03
N ASP A 83 3.69 -16.98 -12.46
CA ASP A 83 2.65 -16.24 -13.20
C ASP A 83 2.95 -14.74 -13.35
N LYS A 84 4.09 -14.27 -12.84
CA LYS A 84 4.54 -12.86 -12.85
C LYS A 84 3.50 -11.90 -12.25
N SER A 85 2.75 -12.35 -11.24
CA SER A 85 1.73 -11.54 -10.55
C SER A 85 2.34 -10.34 -9.81
N TRP A 86 3.65 -10.34 -9.58
CA TRP A 86 4.40 -9.21 -9.02
C TRP A 86 4.25 -7.90 -9.81
N LYS A 87 3.92 -7.96 -11.11
CA LYS A 87 3.60 -6.77 -11.91
C LYS A 87 2.40 -6.01 -11.36
N LEU A 88 1.41 -6.71 -10.78
CA LEU A 88 0.26 -6.09 -10.11
C LEU A 88 0.71 -5.25 -8.92
N TYR A 89 1.59 -5.79 -8.07
CA TYR A 89 2.07 -5.08 -6.89
C TYR A 89 2.86 -3.83 -7.25
N LYS A 90 3.75 -3.93 -8.25
CA LYS A 90 4.46 -2.74 -8.80
C LYS A 90 3.48 -1.69 -9.31
N LYS A 91 2.46 -2.08 -10.09
CA LYS A 91 1.41 -1.16 -10.57
C LYS A 91 0.63 -0.49 -9.44
N LEU A 92 0.42 -1.20 -8.33
CA LEU A 92 -0.23 -0.67 -7.13
C LEU A 92 0.70 0.17 -6.25
N GLY A 93 1.92 0.46 -6.72
CA GLY A 93 2.89 1.30 -6.03
C GLY A 93 3.49 0.63 -4.80
N PHE A 94 3.61 -0.71 -4.81
CA PHE A 94 4.54 -1.41 -3.92
C PHE A 94 5.94 -1.35 -4.51
N THR A 95 6.93 -1.26 -3.62
CA THR A 95 8.35 -1.30 -3.98
C THR A 95 8.92 -2.65 -3.58
N GLN A 96 9.69 -3.28 -4.46
CA GLN A 96 10.41 -4.49 -4.12
C GLN A 96 11.57 -4.13 -3.18
N MET A 97 11.61 -4.69 -1.98
CA MET A 97 12.64 -4.43 -0.98
C MET A 97 13.69 -5.54 -0.90
N ALA A 98 13.27 -6.80 -1.07
CA ALA A 98 14.17 -7.94 -1.00
C ALA A 98 13.81 -9.01 -2.03
N TYR A 99 14.78 -9.85 -2.34
CA TYR A 99 14.64 -11.06 -3.14
C TYR A 99 15.40 -12.18 -2.44
N GLN A 100 14.72 -13.30 -2.21
CA GLN A 100 15.28 -14.49 -1.59
C GLN A 100 15.19 -15.62 -2.59
N ARG A 101 16.35 -16.10 -3.07
CA ARG A 101 16.42 -17.22 -3.99
C ARG A 101 16.08 -18.53 -3.27
N ASP A 102 15.46 -19.45 -3.98
CA ASP A 102 15.26 -20.85 -3.57
C ASP A 102 14.51 -21.04 -2.23
N TYR A 103 13.63 -20.10 -1.86
CA TYR A 103 12.91 -20.15 -0.59
C TYR A 103 11.93 -21.33 -0.50
N TYR A 104 11.20 -21.60 -1.60
CA TYR A 104 10.24 -22.72 -1.66
C TYR A 104 10.75 -23.88 -2.50
N THR A 105 11.51 -23.62 -3.56
CA THR A 105 11.99 -24.63 -4.53
C THR A 105 13.21 -24.06 -5.26
N GLN A 106 14.18 -24.92 -5.59
CA GLN A 106 15.34 -24.54 -6.39
C GLN A 106 14.93 -23.92 -7.73
N GLY A 107 15.57 -22.80 -8.09
CA GLY A 107 15.30 -22.00 -9.28
C GLY A 107 14.20 -20.96 -9.12
N ILE A 108 13.43 -20.96 -8.03
CA ILE A 108 12.31 -20.02 -7.82
C ILE A 108 12.57 -19.17 -6.58
N GLY A 109 12.84 -17.88 -6.80
CA GLY A 109 13.01 -16.93 -5.71
C GLY A 109 11.75 -16.13 -5.40
N THR A 110 11.60 -15.81 -4.12
CA THR A 110 10.50 -15.08 -3.50
C THR A 110 10.89 -13.61 -3.31
N ARG A 111 9.98 -12.69 -3.62
CA ARG A 111 10.16 -11.24 -3.52
C ARG A 111 9.37 -10.68 -2.36
N LEU A 112 10.01 -9.81 -1.58
CA LEU A 112 9.34 -8.97 -0.60
C LEU A 112 8.96 -7.65 -1.26
N PHE A 113 7.67 -7.35 -1.23
CA PHE A 113 7.11 -6.07 -1.63
C PHE A 113 6.64 -5.31 -0.41
N VAL A 114 6.95 -4.01 -0.37
CA VAL A 114 6.56 -3.11 0.72
C VAL A 114 5.95 -1.85 0.14
N LYS A 115 4.89 -1.35 0.77
CA LYS A 115 4.28 -0.06 0.50
C LYS A 115 4.22 0.74 1.78
N ARG A 116 4.85 1.92 1.77
CA ARG A 116 4.64 2.93 2.81
C ARG A 116 3.31 3.62 2.56
N LEU A 117 2.42 3.58 3.54
CA LEU A 117 1.25 4.44 3.53
C LEU A 117 1.68 5.79 4.09
N ARG A 118 1.50 6.84 3.28
CA ARG A 118 1.59 8.19 3.81
C ARG A 118 0.29 8.42 4.57
N ARG A 119 0.37 8.84 5.83
CA ARG A 119 -0.76 9.53 6.44
C ARG A 119 -1.09 10.66 5.47
N SER A 120 -2.28 10.62 4.87
CA SER A 120 -2.89 11.83 4.35
C SER A 120 -2.80 12.79 5.53
N ALA A 121 -1.95 13.80 5.43
CA ALA A 121 -2.03 14.92 6.34
C ALA A 121 -3.43 15.46 6.06
N THR A 122 -4.40 15.03 6.86
CA THR A 122 -5.52 15.88 7.17
C THR A 122 -4.82 17.10 7.75
N LEU A 123 -4.54 18.09 6.88
CA LEU A 123 -4.22 19.42 7.35
C LEU A 123 -5.30 19.69 8.39
N PRO A 124 -4.95 20.06 9.63
CA PRO A 124 -5.97 20.44 10.57
C PRO A 124 -6.82 21.46 9.82
N PHE A 125 -8.11 21.15 9.64
CA PHE A 125 -9.08 22.14 9.21
C PHE A 125 -8.94 23.25 10.23
N CYS A 126 -8.19 24.32 9.90
CA CYS A 126 -8.18 25.53 10.70
C CYS A 126 -9.59 26.10 10.58
N PRO A 127 -10.42 26.07 11.64
CA PRO A 127 -11.77 26.58 11.56
C PRO A 127 -11.80 28.12 11.70
N CYS A 128 -10.76 28.83 11.25
CA CYS A 128 -10.59 30.27 11.45
C CYS A 128 -10.88 31.09 10.19
N PHE A 129 -11.86 30.69 9.39
CA PHE A 129 -12.31 31.49 8.25
C PHE A 129 -13.82 31.65 8.26
N ILE A 130 -14.33 32.42 9.22
CA ILE A 130 -15.63 33.11 9.07
C ILE A 130 -15.51 34.53 9.65
N THR A 131 -15.38 35.48 8.71
CA THR A 131 -15.86 36.88 8.68
C THR A 131 -15.36 37.92 9.67
N THR A 132 -14.62 38.90 9.14
CA THR A 132 -14.99 40.32 9.25
C THR A 132 -14.35 41.12 8.11
N PRO A 133 -15.12 41.93 7.36
CA PRO A 133 -14.56 42.95 6.48
C PRO A 133 -14.43 44.23 7.30
N HIS A 134 -13.20 44.63 7.62
CA HIS A 134 -12.94 46.05 7.86
C HIS A 134 -11.56 46.41 7.35
N LEU A 135 -11.56 47.41 6.46
CA LEU A 135 -10.36 48.07 5.98
C LEU A 135 -9.40 48.35 7.13
N LEU A 136 -8.15 47.91 7.00
CA LEU A 136 -7.00 48.76 7.28
C LEU A 136 -5.73 48.12 6.72
N SER A 137 -5.11 48.88 5.82
CA SER A 137 -3.74 48.79 5.35
C SER A 137 -2.77 48.24 6.40
N LEU A 138 -1.94 47.25 6.06
CA LEU A 138 -0.53 47.25 6.43
C LEU A 138 0.28 46.18 5.68
N LYS A 139 1.15 46.69 4.80
CA LYS A 139 2.51 46.23 4.48
C LYS A 139 2.75 44.72 4.26
N LEU A 140 3.02 44.41 2.98
CA LEU A 140 3.88 43.31 2.56
C LEU A 140 5.11 43.21 3.46
N LEU A 141 5.32 42.04 4.07
CA LEU A 141 6.61 41.63 4.57
C LEU A 141 6.88 40.22 4.08
N ILE A 142 7.33 40.14 2.83
CA ILE A 142 7.94 38.95 2.26
C ILE A 142 9.19 38.67 3.08
N ARG A 143 9.18 37.61 3.90
CA ARG A 143 10.41 37.05 4.46
C ARG A 143 11.01 36.09 3.41
N PRO A 144 12.27 36.26 3.00
CA PRO A 144 12.91 35.36 2.06
C PRO A 144 13.11 33.98 2.70
N LEU A 145 12.85 32.94 1.90
CA LEU A 145 13.14 31.54 2.20
C LEU A 145 14.66 31.36 2.37
N ASP A 146 15.08 31.09 3.60
CA ASP A 146 16.48 30.73 3.88
C ASP A 146 16.70 29.21 3.74
N LYS A 147 17.57 28.89 2.76
CA LYS A 147 18.54 27.79 2.67
C LYS A 147 18.10 26.43 2.09
N PRO A 148 18.75 25.97 1.00
CA PRO A 148 18.67 24.58 0.55
C PRO A 148 19.52 23.68 1.45
N HIS A 149 18.90 22.64 2.01
CA HIS A 149 19.64 21.54 2.64
C HIS A 149 20.45 20.80 1.57
N LYS A 150 21.78 20.83 1.71
CA LYS A 150 22.71 19.99 0.96
C LYS A 150 22.40 18.52 1.23
N PHE A 151 22.03 17.79 0.18
CA PHE A 151 21.93 16.34 0.21
C PHE A 151 23.35 15.75 0.15
N VAL A 152 23.74 15.01 1.19
CA VAL A 152 24.98 14.23 1.20
C VAL A 152 24.59 12.76 0.96
N PRO A 153 24.92 12.15 -0.18
CA PRO A 153 24.72 10.72 -0.35
C PRO A 153 25.91 9.98 0.29
N ALA A 154 25.65 9.22 1.35
CA ALA A 154 26.56 8.20 1.85
C ALA A 154 25.87 6.84 1.78
N GLY A 155 26.42 5.93 0.99
CA GLY A 155 26.05 4.51 1.00
C GLY A 155 25.92 3.90 -0.39
N ASN A 156 26.96 3.20 -0.81
CA ASN A 156 27.01 2.40 -2.05
C ASN A 156 25.95 1.29 -2.02
N TYR A 157 24.89 1.45 -2.79
CA TYR A 157 24.03 0.35 -3.20
C TYR A 157 24.12 0.22 -4.72
N ARG A 158 24.64 -0.92 -5.21
CA ARG A 158 24.57 -1.27 -6.63
C ARG A 158 23.11 -1.45 -7.01
N LEU A 159 22.61 -0.56 -7.85
CA LEU A 159 21.40 -0.75 -8.62
C LEU A 159 21.73 -1.79 -9.70
N CYS A 160 20.97 -2.88 -9.77
CA CYS A 160 21.04 -3.79 -10.90
C CYS A 160 20.39 -3.12 -12.11
N GLU A 161 21.13 -3.06 -13.22
CA GLU A 161 20.63 -2.73 -14.56
C GLU A 161 19.64 -3.78 -15.07
#